data_AF-A0A447S0E0-F1
#
_entry.id   AF-A0A447S0E0-F1
#
_cell.length_a   1.000
_cell.length_b   1.000
_cell.length_c   1.000
_cell.angle_alpha   90.00
_cell.angle_beta   90.00
_cell.angle_gamma   90.00
#
_symmetry.space_group_name_H-M   'P 1'
#
loop_
_entity.id
_entity.type
_entity.pdbx_description
1 polymer ?
#
loop_
_entity_poly.entity_id
_entity_poly.type
_entity_poly.pdbx_seq_one_letter_code
_entity_poly.pdbx_strand_id
1 'polypeptide(L)' 'MLGLKRVHHIAIIATDYARSKAFYCDILGFTLQSEFYRAGARFLERRSGAQRRVCD' A
#
# COMPACT_ATOMS: atom_id res chain seq x y z
N MET A 1 -34.53 2.85 -6.49
CA MET A 1 -33.57 3.53 -5.59
C MET A 1 -32.25 2.77 -5.62
N LEU A 2 -31.15 3.38 -6.06
CA LEU A 2 -29.83 2.76 -5.97
C LEU A 2 -29.27 2.95 -4.56
N GLY A 3 -29.44 1.95 -3.71
CA GLY A 3 -28.81 1.90 -2.39
C GLY A 3 -27.33 1.56 -2.50
N LEU A 4 -26.49 2.21 -1.70
CA LEU A 4 -25.09 1.84 -1.53
C LEU A 4 -25.03 0.45 -0.88
N LYS A 5 -24.67 -0.58 -1.65
CA LYS A 5 -24.69 -1.98 -1.18
C LYS A 5 -23.47 -2.33 -0.32
N ARG A 6 -22.31 -1.72 -0.61
CA ARG A 6 -21.00 -2.05 0.00
C ARG A 6 -19.91 -1.09 -0.47
N VAL A 7 -18.85 -0.99 0.31
CA VAL A 7 -17.60 -0.34 -0.09
C VAL A 7 -16.84 -1.27 -1.06
N HIS A 8 -16.46 -0.77 -2.22
CA HIS A 8 -15.74 -1.54 -3.23
C HIS A 8 -14.21 -1.45 -3.09
N HIS A 9 -13.67 -0.29 -2.74
CA HIS A 9 -12.25 -0.09 -2.47
C HIS A 9 -12.04 1.19 -1.64
N ILE A 10 -10.87 1.30 -1.00
CA ILE A 10 -10.43 2.47 -0.24
C ILE A 10 -9.05 2.85 -0.78
N ALA A 11 -8.87 4.13 -1.14
CA ALA A 11 -7.57 4.66 -1.52
C ALA A 11 -6.93 5.33 -0.29
N ILE A 12 -5.69 4.95 0.03
CA ILE A 12 -4.95 5.46 1.18
C ILE A 12 -3.71 6.20 0.66
N ILE A 13 -3.54 7.44 1.10
CA ILE A 13 -2.33 8.23 0.83
C ILE A 13 -1.56 8.31 2.14
N ALA A 14 -0.33 7.78 2.13
CA ALA A 14 0.54 7.75 3.31
C ALA A 14 1.93 8.25 2.93
N THR A 15 2.62 8.86 3.91
CA THR A 15 3.99 9.35 3.73
C THR A 15 5.03 8.23 3.77
N ASP A 16 4.78 7.17 4.56
CA ASP A 16 5.64 6.01 4.72
C ASP A 16 4.88 4.74 4.32
N TYR A 17 5.10 4.30 3.08
CA TYR A 17 4.44 3.12 2.53
C TYR A 17 4.76 1.84 3.32
N ALA A 18 6.01 1.67 3.77
CA ALA A 18 6.43 0.44 4.44
C ALA A 18 5.73 0.27 5.79
N ARG A 19 5.65 1.35 6.58
CA ARG A 19 4.94 1.34 7.87
C ARG A 19 3.44 1.12 7.68
N SER A 20 2.83 1.79 6.71
CA SER A 20 1.40 1.61 6.41
C SER A 20 1.11 0.19 5.93
N LYS A 21 1.95 -0.37 5.05
CA LYS A 21 1.80 -1.76 4.57
C LYS A 21 1.86 -2.75 5.73
N ALA A 22 2.83 -2.64 6.64
CA ALA A 22 2.93 -3.50 7.82
C ALA A 22 1.68 -3.40 8.72
N PHE A 23 1.12 -2.20 8.90
CA PHE A 23 -0.13 -2.04 9.64
C PHE A 23 -1.30 -2.79 8.98
N TYR A 24 -1.48 -2.64 7.67
CA TYR A 24 -2.59 -3.29 6.95
C TYR A 24 -2.39 -4.81 6.79
N CYS A 25 -1.16 -5.28 6.58
CA CYS A 25 -0.88 -6.69 6.39
C CYS A 25 -0.67 -7.46 7.70
N ASP A 26 0.12 -6.93 8.64
CA ASP A 26 0.54 -7.67 9.83
C ASP A 26 -0.45 -7.51 10.99
N ILE A 27 -1.02 -6.31 11.17
CA ILE A 27 -1.94 -6.04 12.28
C ILE A 27 -3.38 -6.36 11.89
N LEU A 28 -3.81 -5.88 10.73
CA LEU A 28 -5.17 -6.12 10.24
C LEU A 28 -5.33 -7.43 9.47
N GLY A 29 -4.22 -8.11 9.15
CA GLY A 29 -4.25 -9.42 8.49
C GLY A 29 -4.69 -9.37 7.02
N PHE A 30 -4.62 -8.20 6.37
CA PHE A 30 -5.01 -8.10 4.96
C PHE A 30 -3.91 -8.65 4.04
N THR A 31 -4.32 -9.45 3.06
CA THR A 31 -3.41 -9.94 2.03
C THR A 31 -3.15 -8.86 0.99
N LEU A 32 -1.88 -8.58 0.72
CA LEU A 32 -1.48 -7.70 -0.38
C LEU A 32 -1.83 -8.37 -1.73
N GLN A 33 -2.77 -7.81 -2.48
CA GLN A 33 -3.18 -8.37 -3.78
C GLN A 33 -2.25 -7.98 -4.94
N SER A 34 -1.91 -6.70 -5.05
CA SER A 34 -1.01 -6.20 -6.10
C SER A 34 -0.22 -4.99 -5.60
N GLU A 35 1.07 -4.92 -5.95
CA GLU A 35 1.95 -3.81 -5.62
C GLU A 35 2.53 -3.21 -6.92
N PHE A 36 2.28 -1.92 -7.15
CA PHE A 36 2.79 -1.20 -8.31
C PHE A 36 3.72 -0.07 -7.86
N TYR A 37 5.02 -0.32 -7.92
CA TYR A 37 6.04 0.69 -7.66
C TYR A 37 6.42 1.42 -8.95
N ARG A 38 6.15 2.73 -9.01
CA ARG A 38 6.65 3.57 -10.11
C ARG A 38 8.00 4.15 -9.73
N ALA A 39 9.07 3.55 -10.26
CA ALA A 39 10.45 3.97 -10.04
C ALA A 39 10.81 5.41 -10.53
N GLY A 40 9.86 6.14 -11.10
CA GLY A 40 10.05 7.51 -11.60
C GLY A 40 9.36 8.60 -10.78
N ALA A 41 8.67 8.28 -9.68
CA ALA A 41 8.06 9.30 -8.84
C ALA A 41 9.11 9.94 -7.92
N ARG A 42 9.79 10.96 -8.46
CA ARG A 42 10.73 11.89 -7.81
C ARG A 42 10.05 12.75 -6.72
N PHE A 43 9.23 12.17 -5.84
CA PHE A 43 8.55 12.93 -4.79
C PHE A 43 9.24 12.77 -3.43
N LEU A 44 9.97 11.68 -3.18
CA LEU A 44 10.64 11.42 -1.89
C LEU A 44 12.01 10.77 -2.08
N GLU A 45 12.89 11.43 -2.83
CA GLU A 45 14.28 10.98 -3.05
C GLU A 45 15.18 11.24 -1.82
N ARG A 46 14.69 10.98 -0.59
CA ARG A 46 15.43 11.34 0.64
C ARG A 46 15.36 10.40 1.83
N ARG A 47 14.77 9.20 1.75
CA ARG A 47 14.91 8.20 2.84
C ARG A 47 15.05 6.78 2.30
N SER A 48 16.32 6.41 2.13
CA SER A 48 16.91 5.10 2.47
C SER A 48 16.30 3.84 1.85
N GLY A 49 17.14 3.12 1.12
CA GLY A 49 16.79 1.92 0.36
C GLY A 49 16.31 0.76 1.22
N ALA A 50 15.36 0.02 0.65
CA ALA A 50 15.04 -1.36 1.01
C ALA A 50 14.41 -2.01 -0.22
N GLN A 51 15.27 -2.53 -1.07
CA GLN A 51 14.95 -3.32 -2.25
C GLN A 51 14.32 -4.66 -1.82
N ARG A 52 13.09 -4.90 -2.28
CA ARG A 52 12.46 -6.18 -2.66
C ARG A 52 12.69 -7.38 -1.73
N ARG A 53 11.61 -7.84 -1.10
CA ARG A 53 11.35 -9.28 -0.97
C ARG A 53 9.91 -9.55 -1.42
N VAL A 54 9.80 -10.22 -2.56
CA VAL A 54 8.64 -11.04 -2.89
C VAL A 54 8.77 -12.26 -1.98
N CYS A 55 7.80 -12.44 -1.09
CA CYS A 55 7.64 -13.69 -0.37
C CYS A 55 6.52 -14.43 -1.10
N ASP A 56 6.87 -15.59 -1.66
CA ASP A 56 5.92 -16.58 -2.20
C ASP A 56 4.84 -16.96 -1.17
#